data_AF-A0A8B9A4W2-F1
#
_entry.id   AF-A0A8B9A4W2-F1
#
_cell.length_a   1.000
_cell.length_b   1.000
_cell.length_c   1.000
_cell.angle_alpha   90.00
_cell.angle_beta   90.00
_cell.angle_gamma   90.00
#
_symmetry.space_group_name_H-M   'P 1'
#
loop_
_entity.id
_entity.type
_entity.pdbx_description
1 polymer ?
#
loop_
_entity_poly.entity_id
_entity_poly.type
_entity_poly.pdbx_seq_one_letter_code
_entity_poly.pdbx_strand_id
1 'polypeptide(L)'
;MATGCPVRKQEPWLICLLLFHISVLLITIISRKNVNFQLCLSMLASKSEQLNWEQRHNIIRGIARGLLYLHEDSRVRIIHRDLKASNILLDASMNPKIADFGLARLFGGDHTESKTTKVVGTYGYMAPEYAIHGSISLKSDVFSFGVLVLEIVSGRRNNSFYDPGNVMNLLSYAWQCWTNETALKLVDPSMAENYSSHKILRCINIGLLCIQENPSDRPNMLSVFLMLNRYKMKLQTPSQPAFFYANAMTESYGFVEDAGPSRGKHEQSTSTSTLFSSNEASITELNPR
;
A
#
# COMPACT_ATOMS: atom_id res chain seq x y z
N MET A 1 51.00 -3.39 19.78
CA MET A 1 50.55 -2.02 19.43
C MET A 1 50.06 -2.07 17.99
N ALA A 2 48.75 -2.13 17.77
CA ALA A 2 48.15 -2.17 16.45
C ALA A 2 47.81 -0.74 16.02
N THR A 3 48.39 -0.28 14.91
CA THR A 3 48.14 1.03 14.31
C THR A 3 46.78 1.03 13.61
N GLY A 4 45.89 1.91 14.06
CA GLY A 4 44.54 2.08 13.52
C GLY A 4 44.53 2.58 12.07
N CYS A 5 43.66 1.98 11.27
CA CYS A 5 43.30 2.47 9.94
C CYS A 5 42.25 3.59 10.10
N PRO A 6 42.40 4.76 9.45
CA PRO A 6 41.46 5.84 9.63
C PRO A 6 40.17 5.55 8.85
N VAL A 7 39.06 5.50 9.59
CA VAL A 7 37.70 5.48 9.04
C VAL A 7 37.51 6.76 8.22
N ARG A 8 37.53 6.60 6.89
CA ARG A 8 37.32 7.69 5.94
C ARG A 8 35.87 8.14 6.10
N LYS A 9 35.66 9.30 6.73
CA LYS A 9 34.37 10.00 6.77
C LYS A 9 33.86 10.13 5.33
N GLN A 10 32.82 9.39 4.99
CA GLN A 10 32.14 9.55 3.71
C GLN A 10 31.42 10.90 3.72
N GLU A 11 31.90 11.78 2.85
CA GLU A 11 31.37 13.12 2.56
C GLU A 11 29.85 13.07 2.29
N PRO A 12 29.01 13.73 3.12
CA PRO A 12 27.54 13.76 2.96
C PRO A 12 27.08 14.28 1.58
N TRP A 13 27.93 15.06 0.93
CA TRP A 13 27.67 15.68 -0.37
C TRP A 13 27.72 14.68 -1.54
N LEU A 14 28.51 13.61 -1.43
CA LEU A 14 28.55 12.56 -2.47
C LEU A 14 27.26 11.74 -2.53
N ILE A 15 26.59 11.55 -1.40
CA ILE A 15 25.28 10.89 -1.32
C ILE A 15 24.20 11.81 -1.89
N CYS A 16 24.25 13.11 -1.61
CA CYS A 16 23.36 14.08 -2.25
C CYS A 16 23.58 14.18 -3.77
N LEU A 17 24.82 14.09 -4.26
CA LEU A 17 25.13 14.05 -5.68
C LEU A 17 24.68 12.76 -6.37
N LEU A 18 24.81 11.60 -5.71
CA LEU A 18 24.24 10.33 -6.18
C LEU A 18 22.71 10.32 -6.15
N LEU A 19 22.10 10.94 -5.13
CA LEU A 19 20.66 11.16 -5.06
C LEU A 19 20.20 12.09 -6.17
N PHE A 20 20.89 13.20 -6.42
CA PHE A 20 20.55 14.11 -7.50
C PHE A 20 20.76 13.44 -8.86
N HIS A 21 21.85 12.70 -9.07
CA HIS A 21 22.07 11.98 -10.32
C HIS A 21 21.09 10.82 -10.50
N ILE A 22 20.72 10.05 -9.48
CA ILE A 22 19.74 8.95 -9.60
C ILE A 22 18.32 9.48 -9.75
N SER A 23 17.96 10.56 -9.03
CA SER A 23 16.68 11.27 -9.20
C SER A 23 16.60 11.86 -10.60
N VAL A 24 17.65 12.54 -11.06
CA VAL A 24 17.73 13.09 -12.42
C VAL A 24 17.84 11.97 -13.45
N LEU A 25 18.48 10.83 -13.19
CA LEU A 25 18.53 9.71 -14.14
C LEU A 25 17.17 9.00 -14.23
N LEU A 26 16.48 8.77 -13.12
CA LEU A 26 15.11 8.25 -13.10
C LEU A 26 14.14 9.24 -13.77
N ILE A 27 14.19 10.52 -13.41
CA ILE A 27 13.38 11.58 -14.00
C ILE A 27 13.73 11.78 -15.49
N THR A 28 15.00 11.68 -15.90
CA THR A 28 15.44 11.83 -17.30
C THR A 28 15.15 10.58 -18.12
N ILE A 29 15.19 9.38 -17.55
CA ILE A 29 14.72 8.14 -18.19
C ILE A 29 13.20 8.15 -18.34
N ILE A 30 12.47 8.77 -17.40
CA ILE A 30 11.01 8.97 -17.49
C ILE A 30 10.65 10.13 -18.43
N SER A 31 11.47 11.19 -18.55
CA SER A 31 11.15 12.39 -19.32
C SER A 31 11.74 12.44 -20.73
N ARG A 32 12.78 11.66 -21.07
CA ARG A 32 13.32 11.60 -22.45
C ARG A 32 12.62 10.54 -23.29
N LYS A 33 11.38 10.86 -23.63
CA LYS A 33 10.73 10.75 -24.94
C LYS A 33 9.25 10.98 -24.68
N ASN A 34 8.62 11.86 -25.47
CA ASN A 34 7.16 11.97 -25.60
C ASN A 34 6.59 10.57 -25.84
N VAL A 35 6.17 9.89 -24.76
CA VAL A 35 5.46 8.62 -24.81
C VAL A 35 4.26 8.86 -23.93
N ASN A 36 3.06 8.78 -24.52
CA ASN A 36 1.81 8.82 -23.78
C ASN A 36 1.85 7.75 -22.69
N PHE A 37 2.25 8.12 -21.47
CA PHE A 37 2.13 7.25 -20.33
C PHE A 37 0.67 7.26 -19.94
N GLN A 38 -0.06 6.26 -20.41
CA GLN A 38 -1.39 6.01 -19.93
C GLN A 38 -1.25 5.52 -18.48
N LEU A 39 -1.76 6.29 -17.52
CA LEU A 39 -1.89 5.82 -16.14
C LEU A 39 -2.64 4.48 -16.16
N CYS A 40 -2.17 3.50 -15.39
CA CYS A 40 -2.83 2.20 -15.19
C CYS A 40 -4.34 2.36 -14.82
N LEU A 41 -4.72 3.51 -14.25
CA LEU A 41 -6.09 3.90 -13.91
C LEU A 41 -7.10 3.86 -15.08
N SER A 42 -6.67 4.01 -16.34
CA SER A 42 -7.62 3.94 -17.47
C SER A 42 -8.14 2.53 -17.75
N MET A 43 -7.49 1.49 -17.21
CA MET A 43 -7.93 0.10 -17.34
C MET A 43 -9.33 -0.15 -16.77
N LEU A 44 -9.85 0.73 -15.90
CA LEU A 44 -11.10 0.51 -15.16
C LEU A 44 -12.26 1.41 -15.60
N ALA A 45 -12.04 2.40 -16.46
CA ALA A 45 -13.01 3.47 -16.69
C ALA A 45 -13.49 3.64 -18.14
N SER A 46 -12.69 3.30 -19.15
CA SER A 46 -13.08 3.48 -20.55
C SER A 46 -13.38 2.15 -21.24
N LYS A 47 -14.63 1.97 -21.67
CA LYS A 47 -15.11 0.79 -22.44
C LYS A 47 -14.33 0.52 -23.75
N SER A 48 -13.47 1.42 -24.21
CA SER A 48 -12.82 1.31 -25.52
C SER A 48 -11.54 0.46 -25.54
N GLU A 49 -10.90 0.17 -24.40
CA GLU A 49 -9.64 -0.60 -24.34
C GLU A 49 -9.55 -1.43 -23.04
N GLN A 50 -10.36 -2.48 -22.92
CA GLN A 50 -10.27 -3.43 -21.81
C GLN A 50 -9.05 -4.33 -21.98
N LEU A 51 -8.22 -4.46 -20.93
CA LEU A 51 -7.05 -5.34 -20.96
C LEU A 51 -7.45 -6.79 -20.75
N ASN A 52 -6.97 -7.66 -21.65
CA ASN A 52 -7.11 -9.10 -21.50
C ASN A 52 -6.21 -9.65 -20.37
N TRP A 53 -6.45 -10.91 -20.02
CA TRP A 53 -5.69 -11.57 -18.94
C TRP A 53 -4.18 -11.57 -19.17
N GLU A 54 -3.71 -11.82 -20.39
CA GLU A 54 -2.27 -11.89 -20.68
C GLU A 54 -1.59 -10.54 -20.46
N GLN A 55 -2.21 -9.45 -20.90
CA GLN A 55 -1.74 -8.09 -20.66
C GLN A 55 -1.67 -7.78 -19.16
N ARG A 56 -2.74 -8.09 -18.40
CA ARG A 56 -2.75 -7.88 -16.94
C ARG A 56 -1.71 -8.72 -16.22
N HIS A 57 -1.53 -9.99 -16.61
CA HIS A 57 -0.49 -10.85 -16.06
C HIS A 57 0.92 -10.33 -16.38
N ASN A 58 1.15 -9.83 -17.59
CA ASN A 58 2.41 -9.20 -17.97
C ASN A 58 2.69 -7.93 -17.14
N ILE A 59 1.66 -7.12 -16.87
CA ILE A 59 1.74 -5.97 -15.97
C ILE A 59 2.11 -6.42 -14.55
N ILE A 60 1.41 -7.39 -13.96
CA ILE A 60 1.73 -7.93 -12.63
C ILE A 60 3.19 -8.41 -12.56
N ARG A 61 3.64 -9.17 -13.57
CA ARG A 61 5.01 -9.69 -13.64
C ARG A 61 6.04 -8.56 -13.78
N GLY A 62 5.76 -7.55 -14.60
CA GLY A 62 6.65 -6.41 -14.78
C GLY A 62 6.77 -5.56 -13.51
N ILE A 63 5.67 -5.33 -12.79
CA ILE A 63 5.70 -4.67 -11.47
C ILE A 63 6.54 -5.48 -10.49
N ALA A 64 6.32 -6.80 -10.42
CA ALA A 64 7.11 -7.66 -9.54
C ALA A 64 8.61 -7.59 -9.85
N ARG A 65 8.98 -7.55 -11.14
CA ARG A 65 10.38 -7.42 -11.57
C ARG A 65 10.96 -6.05 -11.20
N GLY A 66 10.18 -4.98 -11.37
CA GLY A 66 10.59 -3.62 -10.98
C GLY A 66 10.82 -3.52 -9.47
N LEU A 67 9.91 -4.09 -8.67
CA LEU A 67 10.04 -4.05 -7.21
C LEU A 67 11.17 -4.96 -6.69
N LEU A 68 11.38 -6.13 -7.31
CA LEU A 68 12.55 -6.97 -7.08
C LEU A 68 13.85 -6.19 -7.34
N TYR A 69 13.91 -5.40 -8.41
CA TYR A 69 15.08 -4.55 -8.66
C TYR A 69 15.31 -3.52 -7.56
N LEU A 70 14.26 -2.85 -7.10
CA LEU A 70 14.35 -1.88 -6.00
C LEU A 70 14.82 -2.53 -4.69
N HIS A 71 14.40 -3.76 -4.41
CA HIS A 71 14.66 -4.43 -3.13
C HIS A 71 16.00 -5.17 -3.08
N GLU A 72 16.40 -5.81 -4.19
CA GLU A 72 17.49 -6.80 -4.22
C GLU A 72 18.55 -6.53 -5.30
N ASP A 73 18.16 -6.19 -6.54
CA ASP A 73 19.14 -6.07 -7.65
C ASP A 73 19.82 -4.68 -7.73
N SER A 74 19.28 -3.67 -7.06
CA SER A 74 19.85 -2.32 -7.04
C SER A 74 21.02 -2.21 -6.07
N ARG A 75 21.97 -1.31 -6.37
CA ARG A 75 23.17 -1.09 -5.54
C ARG A 75 22.83 -0.64 -4.12
N VAL A 76 21.72 0.08 -3.96
CA VAL A 76 21.20 0.57 -2.68
C VAL A 76 19.76 0.12 -2.61
N ARG A 77 19.37 -0.53 -1.51
CA ARG A 77 18.01 -1.01 -1.32
C ARG A 77 17.04 0.18 -1.21
N ILE A 78 15.98 0.13 -2.01
CA ILE A 78 14.97 1.19 -2.10
C ILE A 78 13.61 0.64 -1.65
N ILE A 79 13.01 1.27 -0.65
CA ILE A 79 11.63 0.99 -0.23
C ILE A 79 10.75 2.13 -0.74
N HIS A 80 9.71 1.80 -1.53
CA HIS A 80 8.88 2.77 -2.22
C HIS A 80 7.87 3.47 -1.29
N ARG A 81 7.19 2.70 -0.43
CA ARG A 81 6.18 3.15 0.56
C ARG A 81 4.87 3.76 0.01
N ASP A 82 4.70 3.80 -1.31
CA ASP A 82 3.47 4.31 -1.94
C ASP A 82 3.17 3.60 -3.27
N LEU A 83 3.39 2.28 -3.27
CA LEU A 83 3.09 1.45 -4.42
C LEU A 83 1.56 1.29 -4.54
N LYS A 84 0.99 1.80 -5.63
CA LYS A 84 -0.45 1.79 -5.91
C LYS A 84 -0.71 1.86 -7.41
N ALA A 85 -1.95 1.59 -7.83
CA ALA A 85 -2.29 1.55 -9.25
C ALA A 85 -1.99 2.87 -9.98
N SER A 86 -2.24 4.03 -9.37
CA SER A 86 -1.96 5.34 -10.00
C SER A 86 -0.47 5.64 -10.15
N ASN A 87 0.40 4.91 -9.45
CA ASN A 87 1.85 5.04 -9.53
C ASN A 87 2.47 3.99 -10.46
N ILE A 88 1.65 3.24 -11.20
CA ILE A 88 2.11 2.38 -12.29
C ILE A 88 1.80 3.06 -13.62
N LEU A 89 2.85 3.33 -14.39
CA LEU A 89 2.76 3.88 -15.74
C LEU A 89 2.95 2.77 -16.75
N LEU A 90 2.20 2.81 -17.86
CA LEU A 90 2.39 1.89 -18.98
C LEU A 90 3.05 2.63 -20.14
N ASP A 91 4.07 2.03 -20.74
CA ASP A 91 4.64 2.55 -21.99
C ASP A 91 3.84 2.10 -23.23
N ALA A 92 4.24 2.58 -24.41
CA ALA A 92 3.57 2.26 -25.68
C ALA A 92 3.52 0.76 -26.02
N SER A 93 4.35 -0.06 -25.36
CA SER A 93 4.37 -1.52 -25.52
C SER A 93 3.67 -2.25 -24.36
N MET A 94 2.88 -1.53 -23.55
CA MET A 94 2.15 -2.05 -22.39
C MET A 94 3.05 -2.62 -21.29
N ASN A 95 4.31 -2.18 -21.22
CA ASN A 95 5.19 -2.56 -20.12
C ASN A 95 5.01 -1.62 -18.93
N PRO A 96 4.89 -2.15 -17.70
CA PRO A 96 4.73 -1.33 -16.51
C PRO A 96 6.04 -0.71 -16.05
N LYS A 97 5.94 0.51 -15.54
CA LYS A 97 7.01 1.25 -14.87
C LYS A 97 6.48 1.78 -13.53
N ILE A 98 7.22 1.50 -12.46
CA ILE A 98 6.94 2.05 -11.14
C ILE A 98 7.38 3.52 -11.15
N ALA A 99 6.49 4.41 -10.71
CA ALA A 99 6.69 5.85 -10.69
C ALA A 99 6.39 6.42 -9.29
N ASP A 100 6.65 7.72 -9.11
CA ASP A 100 6.46 8.47 -7.86
C ASP A 100 7.26 7.94 -6.65
N PHE A 101 8.57 8.16 -6.71
CA PHE A 101 9.50 7.87 -5.63
C PHE A 101 9.55 8.98 -4.55
N GLY A 102 8.58 9.91 -4.52
CA GLY A 102 8.59 11.04 -3.59
C GLY A 102 8.59 10.63 -2.11
N LEU A 103 8.08 9.43 -1.81
CA LEU A 103 8.06 8.85 -0.47
C LEU A 103 9.11 7.76 -0.25
N ALA A 104 9.98 7.50 -1.23
CA ALA A 104 10.93 6.41 -1.17
C ALA A 104 12.01 6.64 -0.09
N ARG A 105 12.59 5.53 0.37
CA ARG A 105 13.68 5.51 1.36
C ARG A 105 14.80 4.60 0.90
N LEU A 106 16.02 5.08 1.05
CA LEU A 106 17.24 4.33 0.76
C LEU A 106 17.75 3.66 2.04
N PHE A 107 18.12 2.39 1.93
CA PHE A 107 18.73 1.60 2.98
C PHE A 107 20.10 1.11 2.51
N GLY A 108 21.13 1.39 3.31
CA GLY A 108 22.49 0.93 3.08
C GLY A 108 22.91 -0.13 4.12
N GLY A 109 23.85 -0.99 3.74
CA GLY A 109 24.36 -2.05 4.62
C GLY A 109 23.30 -3.08 5.02
N ASP A 110 23.42 -3.61 6.24
CA ASP A 110 22.55 -4.70 6.74
C ASP A 110 21.21 -4.20 7.30
N HIS A 111 20.92 -2.90 7.23
CA HIS A 111 19.68 -2.33 7.74
C HIS A 111 18.51 -2.72 6.82
N THR A 112 17.61 -3.57 7.32
CA THR A 112 16.43 -4.06 6.59
C THR A 112 15.14 -3.34 6.97
N GLU A 113 15.13 -2.65 8.11
CA GLU A 113 13.93 -2.03 8.70
C GLU A 113 14.24 -0.69 9.37
N SER A 114 13.24 0.18 9.45
CA SER A 114 13.30 1.47 10.15
C SER A 114 11.94 1.82 10.75
N LYS A 115 11.90 2.67 11.79
CA LYS A 115 10.66 3.22 12.34
C LYS A 115 10.55 4.71 12.04
N THR A 116 9.33 5.18 11.77
CA THR A 116 9.02 6.60 11.58
C THR A 116 7.82 7.00 12.43
N THR A 117 7.83 8.22 12.97
CA THR A 117 6.64 8.82 13.61
C THR A 117 5.69 9.44 12.59
N LYS A 118 6.18 9.72 11.37
CA LYS A 118 5.38 10.27 10.28
C LYS A 118 5.01 9.17 9.28
N VAL A 119 3.79 8.66 9.41
CA VAL A 119 3.18 7.70 8.47
C VAL A 119 2.61 8.49 7.28
N VAL A 120 3.01 8.10 6.06
CA VAL A 120 2.59 8.75 4.80
C VAL A 120 2.50 7.72 3.69
N GLY A 121 1.65 7.98 2.69
CA GLY A 121 1.36 7.07 1.57
C GLY A 121 -0.14 6.99 1.36
N THR A 122 -0.60 5.98 0.63
CA THR A 122 -2.02 5.84 0.28
C THR A 122 -2.73 4.79 1.13
N TYR A 123 -3.78 5.22 1.85
CA TYR A 123 -4.65 4.32 2.61
C TYR A 123 -5.22 3.21 1.72
N GLY A 124 -5.40 2.02 2.29
CA GLY A 124 -5.81 0.80 1.58
C GLY A 124 -4.65 0.03 0.95
N TYR A 125 -3.51 0.67 0.65
CA TYR A 125 -2.30 -0.02 0.15
C TYR A 125 -1.23 -0.17 1.24
N MET A 126 -1.35 0.56 2.36
CA MET A 126 -0.40 0.48 3.46
C MET A 126 -0.50 -0.85 4.21
N ALA A 127 0.66 -1.43 4.49
CA ALA A 127 0.75 -2.57 5.40
C ALA A 127 0.35 -2.16 6.83
N PRO A 128 -0.30 -3.04 7.61
CA PRO A 128 -0.82 -2.71 8.95
C PRO A 128 0.29 -2.26 9.90
N GLU A 129 1.45 -2.93 9.91
CA GLU A 129 2.57 -2.56 10.78
C GLU A 129 3.16 -1.18 10.42
N TYR A 130 3.07 -0.78 9.16
CA TYR A 130 3.48 0.56 8.73
C TYR A 130 2.44 1.61 9.14
N ALA A 131 1.16 1.31 8.95
CA ALA A 131 0.06 2.22 9.28
C ALA A 131 -0.05 2.48 10.79
N ILE A 132 0.15 1.46 11.62
CA ILE A 132 -0.03 1.53 13.08
C ILE A 132 1.26 1.97 13.79
N HIS A 133 2.40 1.37 13.40
CA HIS A 133 3.66 1.52 14.16
C HIS A 133 4.72 2.31 13.40
N GLY A 134 4.44 2.72 12.15
CA GLY A 134 5.43 3.39 11.30
C GLY A 134 6.61 2.50 10.93
N SER A 135 6.46 1.17 10.99
CA SER A 135 7.51 0.21 10.63
C SER A 135 7.68 0.15 9.12
N ILE A 136 8.80 0.67 8.62
CA ILE A 136 9.20 0.66 7.21
C ILE A 136 10.06 -0.58 6.96
N SER A 137 9.67 -1.40 5.99
CA SER A 137 10.43 -2.58 5.58
C SER A 137 10.17 -2.93 4.12
N LEU A 138 10.97 -3.82 3.54
CA LEU A 138 10.66 -4.35 2.19
C LEU A 138 9.29 -5.04 2.17
N LYS A 139 8.89 -5.65 3.29
CA LYS A 139 7.63 -6.36 3.43
C LYS A 139 6.41 -5.43 3.40
N SER A 140 6.57 -4.13 3.73
CA SER A 140 5.48 -3.17 3.56
C SER A 140 5.18 -2.90 2.09
N ASP A 141 6.20 -2.84 1.23
CA ASP A 141 5.99 -2.74 -0.23
C ASP A 141 5.39 -4.04 -0.81
N VAL A 142 5.77 -5.21 -0.28
CA VAL A 142 5.18 -6.50 -0.69
C VAL A 142 3.67 -6.53 -0.41
N PHE A 143 3.25 -6.01 0.75
CA PHE A 143 1.82 -5.88 1.06
C PHE A 143 1.11 -5.01 0.02
N SER A 144 1.64 -3.82 -0.28
CA SER A 144 1.08 -2.92 -1.30
C SER A 144 1.02 -3.59 -2.68
N PHE A 145 2.03 -4.39 -3.04
CA PHE A 145 2.02 -5.19 -4.26
C PHE A 145 0.88 -6.23 -4.26
N GLY A 146 0.63 -6.91 -3.14
CA GLY A 146 -0.47 -7.86 -3.01
C GLY A 146 -1.84 -7.22 -3.23
N VAL A 147 -2.07 -6.04 -2.64
CA VAL A 147 -3.27 -5.23 -2.88
C VAL A 147 -3.43 -4.90 -4.37
N LEU A 148 -2.34 -4.47 -5.00
CA LEU A 148 -2.32 -4.12 -6.43
C LEU A 148 -2.62 -5.32 -7.33
N VAL A 149 -2.14 -6.52 -6.99
CA VAL A 149 -2.49 -7.76 -7.71
C VAL A 149 -3.99 -8.04 -7.64
N LEU A 150 -4.60 -7.94 -6.46
CA LEU A 150 -6.03 -8.18 -6.28
C LEU A 150 -6.89 -7.13 -6.99
N GLU A 151 -6.46 -5.87 -7.01
CA GLU A 151 -7.09 -4.80 -7.78
C GLU A 151 -7.02 -5.06 -9.29
N ILE A 152 -5.87 -5.47 -9.83
CA ILE A 152 -5.71 -5.80 -11.26
C ILE A 152 -6.57 -7.00 -11.66
N VAL A 153 -6.60 -8.06 -10.84
CA VAL A 153 -7.41 -9.27 -11.10
C VAL A 153 -8.90 -8.98 -10.97
N SER A 154 -9.31 -8.12 -10.04
CA SER A 154 -10.73 -7.84 -9.85
C SER A 154 -11.29 -6.82 -10.83
N GLY A 155 -10.44 -5.96 -11.39
CA GLY A 155 -10.90 -4.79 -12.13
C GLY A 155 -11.67 -3.80 -11.25
N ARG A 156 -11.51 -3.88 -9.92
CA ARG A 156 -12.22 -3.03 -8.96
C ARG A 156 -11.21 -2.21 -8.17
N ARG A 157 -11.48 -0.91 -8.05
CA ARG A 157 -10.60 -0.02 -7.27
C ARG A 157 -10.64 -0.41 -5.81
N ASN A 158 -9.49 -0.41 -5.15
CA ASN A 158 -9.44 -0.67 -3.71
C ASN A 158 -10.26 0.37 -2.91
N ASN A 159 -10.26 1.64 -3.36
CA ASN A 159 -11.00 2.73 -2.71
C ASN A 159 -12.51 2.73 -2.99
N SER A 160 -13.04 1.92 -3.92
CA SER A 160 -14.47 1.91 -4.25
C SER A 160 -15.33 1.05 -3.32
N PHE A 161 -14.73 0.39 -2.32
CA PHE A 161 -15.44 -0.39 -1.30
C PHE A 161 -15.80 0.44 -0.05
N TYR A 162 -15.61 1.76 -0.09
CA TYR A 162 -16.18 2.67 0.90
C TYR A 162 -17.69 2.81 0.67
N ASP A 163 -18.45 1.76 1.00
CA ASP A 163 -19.88 1.87 1.24
C ASP A 163 -20.07 1.95 2.76
N PRO A 164 -20.58 3.07 3.31
CA PRO A 164 -20.82 3.22 4.74
C PRO A 164 -21.70 2.11 5.35
N GLY A 165 -22.50 1.40 4.52
CA GLY A 165 -23.34 0.28 4.94
C GLY A 165 -22.76 -1.12 4.67
N ASN A 166 -21.64 -1.24 3.94
CA ASN A 166 -21.05 -2.53 3.57
C ASN A 166 -19.55 -2.54 3.92
N VAL A 167 -19.24 -3.18 5.04
CA VAL A 167 -17.91 -3.26 5.68
C VAL A 167 -16.89 -4.08 4.86
N MET A 168 -17.29 -4.67 3.74
CA MET A 168 -16.43 -5.58 2.99
C MET A 168 -15.50 -4.81 2.04
N ASN A 169 -14.29 -4.49 2.49
CA ASN A 169 -13.22 -4.00 1.60
C ASN A 169 -12.77 -5.10 0.61
N LEU A 170 -12.07 -4.72 -0.47
CA LEU A 170 -11.62 -5.64 -1.53
C LEU A 170 -10.87 -6.85 -0.98
N LEU A 171 -10.03 -6.64 0.05
CA LEU A 171 -9.20 -7.69 0.64
C LEU A 171 -10.06 -8.70 1.39
N SER A 172 -11.04 -8.22 2.17
CA SER A 172 -12.03 -9.06 2.86
C SER A 172 -12.88 -9.87 1.88
N TYR A 173 -13.32 -9.24 0.79
CA TYR A 173 -14.06 -9.94 -0.27
C TYR A 173 -13.20 -11.01 -0.97
N ALA A 174 -11.94 -10.69 -1.29
CA ALA A 174 -11.02 -11.63 -1.91
C ALA A 174 -10.74 -12.84 -1.00
N TRP A 175 -10.53 -12.60 0.31
CA TRP A 175 -10.36 -13.68 1.28
C TRP A 175 -11.62 -14.55 1.39
N GLN A 176 -12.80 -13.96 1.49
CA GLN A 176 -14.06 -14.71 1.55
C GLN A 176 -14.27 -15.57 0.30
N CYS A 177 -13.99 -15.04 -0.90
CA CYS A 177 -14.04 -15.83 -2.13
C CYS A 177 -13.04 -17.00 -2.09
N TRP A 178 -11.83 -16.76 -1.56
CA TRP A 178 -10.80 -17.79 -1.45
C TRP A 178 -11.20 -18.91 -0.49
N THR A 179 -11.67 -18.59 0.72
CA THR A 179 -12.07 -19.58 1.73
C THR A 179 -13.31 -20.37 1.30
N ASN A 180 -14.21 -19.75 0.54
CA ASN A 180 -15.42 -20.38 0.04
C ASN A 180 -15.20 -21.12 -1.29
N GLU A 181 -13.95 -21.32 -1.73
CA GLU A 181 -13.60 -21.96 -3.01
C GLU A 181 -14.25 -21.32 -4.25
N THR A 182 -14.59 -20.03 -4.14
CA THR A 182 -15.26 -19.24 -5.18
C THR A 182 -14.38 -18.09 -5.68
N ALA A 183 -13.06 -18.23 -5.60
CA ALA A 183 -12.07 -17.21 -5.97
C ALA A 183 -12.26 -16.66 -7.39
N LEU A 184 -12.82 -17.44 -8.32
CA LEU A 184 -13.14 -16.95 -9.67
C LEU A 184 -14.22 -15.86 -9.70
N LYS A 185 -15.05 -15.70 -8.66
CA LYS A 185 -16.02 -14.59 -8.54
C LYS A 185 -15.33 -13.24 -8.36
N LEU A 186 -14.07 -13.24 -7.92
CA LEU A 186 -13.28 -12.02 -7.80
C LEU A 186 -12.91 -11.45 -9.17
N VAL A 187 -12.79 -12.32 -10.19
CA VAL A 187 -12.22 -11.99 -11.50
C VAL A 187 -13.12 -11.03 -12.26
N ASP A 188 -12.50 -9.99 -12.83
CA ASP A 188 -13.18 -9.05 -13.72
C ASP A 188 -13.85 -9.78 -14.89
N PRO A 189 -15.18 -9.68 -15.06
CA PRO A 189 -15.90 -10.32 -16.15
C PRO A 189 -15.41 -9.90 -17.54
N SER A 190 -14.81 -8.72 -17.67
CA SER A 190 -14.23 -8.28 -18.95
C SER A 190 -13.00 -9.09 -19.38
N MET A 191 -12.42 -9.89 -18.50
CA MET A 191 -11.32 -10.78 -18.84
C MET A 191 -11.78 -12.10 -19.47
N ALA A 192 -13.08 -12.39 -19.55
CA ALA A 192 -13.71 -13.71 -19.75
C ALA A 192 -13.37 -14.51 -21.03
N GLU A 193 -12.41 -14.09 -21.85
CA GLU A 193 -12.03 -14.80 -23.08
C GLU A 193 -10.72 -15.63 -22.89
N ASN A 194 -10.81 -16.95 -23.14
CA ASN A 194 -9.70 -17.86 -23.45
C ASN A 194 -8.51 -17.99 -22.46
N TYR A 195 -8.71 -17.83 -21.15
CA TYR A 195 -7.63 -18.05 -20.17
C TYR A 195 -7.77 -19.36 -19.37
N SER A 196 -6.63 -19.88 -18.91
CA SER A 196 -6.58 -21.00 -17.96
C SER A 196 -6.90 -20.47 -16.56
N SER A 197 -8.05 -20.86 -16.00
CA SER A 197 -8.50 -20.50 -14.64
C SER A 197 -7.41 -20.72 -13.58
N HIS A 198 -6.58 -21.74 -13.74
CA HIS A 198 -5.44 -22.02 -12.86
C HIS A 198 -4.43 -20.86 -12.80
N LYS A 199 -4.15 -20.17 -13.92
CA LYS A 199 -3.22 -19.03 -13.94
C LYS A 199 -3.76 -17.86 -13.13
N ILE A 200 -5.07 -17.60 -13.22
CA ILE A 200 -5.71 -16.53 -12.43
C ILE A 200 -5.77 -16.89 -10.96
N LEU A 201 -6.22 -18.10 -10.63
CA LEU A 201 -6.25 -18.60 -9.25
C LEU A 201 -4.87 -18.53 -8.59
N ARG A 202 -3.81 -18.82 -9.36
CA ARG A 202 -2.43 -18.69 -8.91
C ARG A 202 -2.07 -17.23 -8.56
N CYS A 203 -2.45 -16.26 -9.38
CA CYS A 203 -2.23 -14.84 -9.08
C CYS A 203 -3.04 -14.37 -7.85
N ILE A 204 -4.27 -14.84 -7.70
CA ILE A 204 -5.08 -14.55 -6.49
C ILE A 204 -4.37 -15.10 -5.25
N ASN A 205 -3.90 -16.35 -5.30
CA ASN A 205 -3.13 -16.96 -4.21
C ASN A 205 -1.88 -16.12 -3.87
N ILE A 206 -1.09 -15.75 -4.88
CA ILE A 206 0.10 -14.89 -4.69
C ILE A 206 -0.27 -13.56 -4.04
N GLY A 207 -1.34 -12.92 -4.51
CA GLY A 207 -1.85 -11.67 -3.92
C GLY A 207 -2.18 -11.83 -2.44
N LEU A 208 -2.90 -12.90 -2.09
CA LEU A 208 -3.25 -13.23 -0.70
C LEU A 208 -2.02 -13.54 0.17
N LEU A 209 -1.02 -14.25 -0.35
CA LEU A 209 0.26 -14.49 0.35
C LEU A 209 1.03 -13.18 0.57
N CYS A 210 0.89 -12.19 -0.30
CA CYS A 210 1.57 -10.90 -0.14
C CYS A 210 0.90 -9.99 0.91
N ILE A 211 -0.40 -10.13 1.18
CA ILE A 211 -1.15 -9.27 2.13
C ILE A 211 -1.29 -9.88 3.54
N GLN A 212 -0.46 -10.84 3.90
CA GLN A 212 -0.51 -11.45 5.25
C GLN A 212 -0.28 -10.41 6.35
N GLU A 213 -0.93 -10.58 7.50
CA GLU A 213 -0.82 -9.65 8.63
C GLU A 213 0.62 -9.53 9.11
N ASN A 214 1.24 -10.66 9.45
CA ASN A 214 2.62 -10.70 9.88
C ASN A 214 3.55 -10.51 8.66
N PRO A 215 4.46 -9.52 8.69
CA PRO A 215 5.43 -9.30 7.61
C PRO A 215 6.30 -10.53 7.30
N SER A 216 6.56 -11.38 8.29
CA SER A 216 7.38 -12.59 8.14
C SER A 216 6.74 -13.64 7.24
N ASP A 217 5.40 -13.71 7.22
CA ASP A 217 4.63 -14.68 6.44
C ASP A 217 4.51 -14.27 4.96
N ARG A 218 4.82 -13.01 4.64
CA ARG A 218 4.84 -12.51 3.26
C ARG A 218 6.06 -13.03 2.52
N PRO A 219 5.97 -13.48 1.26
CA PRO A 219 7.14 -13.81 0.45
C PRO A 219 8.04 -12.59 0.20
N ASN A 220 9.32 -12.78 -0.12
CA ASN A 220 10.14 -11.71 -0.69
C ASN A 220 9.87 -11.56 -2.20
N MET A 221 10.30 -10.46 -2.81
CA MET A 221 9.98 -10.18 -4.21
C MET A 221 10.64 -11.15 -5.20
N LEU A 222 11.80 -11.72 -4.86
CA LEU A 222 12.38 -12.82 -5.65
C LEU A 222 11.45 -14.03 -5.67
N SER A 223 10.93 -14.44 -4.51
CA SER A 223 9.99 -15.55 -4.40
C SER A 223 8.71 -15.27 -5.18
N VAL A 224 8.13 -14.08 -5.03
CA VAL A 224 6.95 -13.64 -5.80
C VAL A 224 7.22 -13.73 -7.31
N PHE A 225 8.35 -13.21 -7.77
CA PHE A 225 8.72 -13.26 -9.19
C PHE A 225 8.86 -14.71 -9.68
N LEU A 226 9.45 -15.62 -8.90
CA LEU A 226 9.53 -17.04 -9.23
C LEU A 226 8.14 -17.70 -9.23
N MET A 227 7.27 -17.37 -8.27
CA MET A 227 5.90 -17.87 -8.19
C MET A 227 5.09 -17.50 -9.45
N LEU A 228 5.25 -16.27 -9.95
CA LEU A 228 4.57 -15.80 -11.17
C LEU A 228 5.10 -16.48 -12.44
N ASN A 229 6.40 -16.78 -12.53
CA ASN A 229 7.02 -17.32 -13.74
C ASN A 229 7.04 -18.87 -13.81
N ARG A 230 7.08 -19.55 -12.67
CA ARG A 230 7.20 -21.02 -12.61
C ARG A 230 5.88 -21.66 -12.23
N TYR A 231 4.99 -21.88 -13.21
CA TYR A 231 3.64 -22.41 -12.98
C TYR A 231 3.58 -23.79 -12.29
N LYS A 232 4.65 -24.59 -12.37
CA LYS A 232 4.76 -25.90 -11.70
C LYS A 232 5.15 -25.80 -10.22
N MET A 233 5.57 -24.63 -9.75
CA MET A 233 5.99 -24.46 -8.36
C MET A 233 4.76 -24.48 -7.45
N LYS A 234 4.76 -25.36 -6.46
CA LYS A 234 3.70 -25.43 -5.45
C LYS A 234 3.70 -24.14 -4.63
N LEU A 235 2.51 -23.59 -4.42
CA LEU A 235 2.31 -22.43 -3.56
C LEU A 235 1.79 -22.90 -2.21
N GLN A 236 2.16 -22.17 -1.16
CA GLN A 236 1.54 -22.33 0.15
C GLN A 236 0.09 -21.84 0.10
N THR A 237 -0.73 -22.33 1.02
CA THR A 237 -2.07 -21.80 1.23
C THR A 237 -1.93 -20.54 2.10
N PRO A 238 -2.53 -19.40 1.71
CA PRO A 238 -2.49 -18.19 2.51
C PRO A 238 -3.31 -18.37 3.79
N SER A 239 -2.85 -17.79 4.89
CA SER A 239 -3.64 -17.55 6.10
C SER A 239 -4.50 -16.29 5.96
N GLN A 240 -5.36 -16.04 6.94
CA GLN A 240 -6.23 -14.88 6.97
C GLN A 240 -5.40 -13.58 6.95
N PRO A 241 -5.58 -12.71 5.95
CA PRO A 241 -4.93 -11.40 5.88
C PRO A 241 -5.38 -10.46 7.00
N ALA A 242 -4.59 -9.40 7.25
CA ALA A 242 -5.03 -8.32 8.13
C ALA A 242 -6.21 -7.57 7.52
N PHE A 243 -7.38 -7.63 8.16
CA PHE A 243 -8.52 -6.82 7.77
C PHE A 243 -8.50 -5.50 8.55
N PHE A 244 -7.91 -4.48 7.94
CA PHE A 244 -7.98 -3.14 8.50
C PHE A 244 -9.20 -2.38 7.96
N TYR A 245 -9.92 -1.75 8.90
CA TYR A 245 -11.00 -0.75 8.80
C TYR A 245 -12.47 -1.22 8.82
N ALA A 246 -13.00 -1.32 10.06
CA ALA A 246 -14.28 -0.72 10.48
C ALA A 246 -14.20 -0.16 11.91
N ASN A 247 -13.50 -0.82 12.85
CA ASN A 247 -13.53 -0.40 14.26
C ASN A 247 -12.54 0.71 14.65
N ALA A 248 -11.43 0.91 13.92
CA ALA A 248 -10.41 1.87 14.33
C ALA A 248 -10.78 3.35 14.08
N MET A 249 -11.79 3.62 13.22
CA MET A 249 -12.27 4.99 12.96
C MET A 249 -13.40 5.42 13.90
N THR A 250 -14.17 4.47 14.44
CA THR A 250 -15.24 4.78 15.41
C THR A 250 -14.71 5.10 16.80
N GLU A 251 -13.51 4.64 17.16
CA GLU A 251 -12.94 4.90 18.49
C GLU A 251 -12.01 6.12 18.57
N SER A 252 -11.52 6.68 17.46
CA SER A 252 -10.50 7.76 17.50
C SER A 252 -10.96 9.17 17.13
N TYR A 253 -12.17 9.34 16.60
CA TYR A 253 -12.74 10.68 16.37
C TYR A 253 -14.21 10.70 16.79
N GLY A 254 -14.45 11.07 18.06
CA GLY A 254 -15.77 11.49 18.50
C GLY A 254 -16.16 12.75 17.71
N PHE A 255 -17.13 12.62 16.82
CA PHE A 255 -17.75 13.76 16.17
C PHE A 255 -18.50 14.57 17.23
N VAL A 256 -17.97 15.75 17.57
CA VAL A 256 -18.78 16.82 18.14
C VAL A 256 -19.57 17.39 16.97
N GLU A 257 -20.84 17.02 16.87
CA GLU A 257 -21.79 17.73 16.00
C GLU A 257 -22.07 19.11 16.61
N ASP A 258 -21.46 20.13 16.02
CA ASP A 258 -21.81 21.53 16.26
C ASP A 258 -23.09 21.83 15.45
N ALA A 259 -24.26 21.61 16.06
CA ALA A 259 -25.54 21.98 15.50
C ALA A 259 -25.86 23.45 15.87
N GLY A 260 -25.75 24.34 14.88
CA GLY A 260 -26.21 25.73 14.97
C GLY A 260 -27.72 25.86 15.27
N PRO A 261 -28.17 27.04 15.73
CA PRO A 261 -29.38 27.17 16.53
C PRO A 261 -30.64 27.18 15.67
N SER A 262 -31.59 26.29 15.99
CA SER A 262 -32.97 26.37 15.49
C SER A 262 -33.97 26.42 16.64
N ARG A 263 -34.77 27.49 16.63
CA ARG A 263 -35.87 27.83 17.55
C ARG A 263 -36.95 26.75 17.59
N GLY A 264 -37.48 26.47 18.80
CA GLY A 264 -38.92 26.19 18.96
C GLY A 264 -39.35 25.17 20.03
N LYS A 265 -39.56 25.66 21.26
CA LYS A 265 -40.72 25.45 22.16
C LYS A 265 -41.07 24.07 22.79
N HIS A 266 -41.13 24.11 24.15
CA HIS A 266 -41.99 23.40 25.13
C HIS A 266 -41.88 21.85 25.19
N GLU A 267 -41.88 21.13 26.32
CA GLU A 267 -42.29 21.40 27.71
C GLU A 267 -41.73 20.30 28.68
N GLN A 268 -41.96 20.51 29.97
CA GLN A 268 -41.38 19.88 31.18
C GLN A 268 -41.45 18.35 31.32
N SER A 269 -40.44 17.74 31.98
CA SER A 269 -40.62 17.02 33.26
C SER A 269 -39.29 16.63 33.93
N THR A 270 -39.35 16.64 35.26
CA THR A 270 -38.33 16.47 36.30
C THR A 270 -37.81 15.04 36.46
N SER A 271 -36.54 14.85 36.87
CA SER A 271 -36.11 14.06 38.07
C SER A 271 -34.58 13.93 38.18
N THR A 272 -34.05 14.60 39.20
CA THR A 272 -32.93 14.30 40.12
C THR A 272 -32.02 13.08 39.87
N SER A 273 -30.70 13.30 39.79
CA SER A 273 -29.75 12.82 40.82
C SER A 273 -28.32 13.35 40.56
N THR A 274 -27.77 13.88 41.65
CA THR A 274 -26.46 14.49 41.86
C THR A 274 -25.30 13.50 41.76
N LEU A 275 -24.15 13.97 41.25
CA LEU A 275 -22.80 13.81 41.82
C LEU A 275 -21.80 14.49 40.88
N PHE A 276 -21.13 15.56 41.32
CA PHE A 276 -19.67 15.71 41.32
C PHE A 276 -19.25 17.09 41.84
N SER A 277 -18.29 17.05 42.77
CA SER A 277 -17.73 18.15 43.56
C SER A 277 -16.85 19.09 42.74
N SER A 278 -16.91 20.37 43.11
CA SER A 278 -16.20 21.51 42.55
C SER A 278 -14.68 21.51 42.77
N ASN A 279 -14.03 22.16 41.81
CA ASN A 279 -12.65 22.66 41.66
C ASN A 279 -11.82 22.95 42.92
N GLU A 280 -10.49 22.86 42.75
CA GLU A 280 -9.57 23.94 43.14
C GLU A 280 -8.31 23.93 42.25
N ALA A 281 -8.13 25.01 41.46
CA ALA A 281 -6.92 25.31 40.72
C ALA A 281 -6.34 26.61 41.30
N SER A 282 -5.12 26.53 41.86
CA SER A 282 -4.37 27.69 42.34
C SER A 282 -3.77 28.45 41.15
N ILE A 283 -4.25 29.68 40.95
CA ILE A 283 -3.64 30.69 40.10
C ILE A 283 -2.65 31.46 40.97
N THR A 284 -1.39 31.55 40.57
CA THR A 284 -0.47 32.58 41.08
C THR A 284 -0.03 33.45 39.91
N GLU A 285 -0.48 34.69 39.95
CA GLU A 285 -0.07 35.76 39.04
C GLU A 285 1.38 36.18 39.32
N LEU A 286 2.17 36.34 38.26
CA LEU A 286 3.43 37.06 38.27
C LEU A 286 3.25 38.31 37.41
N ASN A 287 3.33 39.49 38.03
CA ASN A 287 3.40 40.77 37.33
C ASN A 287 4.85 41.30 37.29
N PRO A 288 5.21 42.09 36.26
CA PRO A 288 6.60 42.40 35.92
C PRO A 288 7.09 43.70 36.57
N ARG A 289 8.36 43.71 36.98
CA ARG A 289 9.34 44.80 36.79
C ARG A 289 10.74 44.31 37.13
#